data_AF-A0A6V7JRK4-F1
#
_entry.id   AF-A0A6V7JRK4-F1
#
_cell.length_a   1.000
_cell.length_b   1.000
_cell.length_c   1.000
_cell.angle_alpha   90.00
_cell.angle_beta   90.00
_cell.angle_gamma   90.00
#
_symmetry.space_group_name_H-M   'P 1'
#
loop_
_entity.id
_entity.type
_entity.pdbx_description
1 polymer ?
#
loop_
_entity_poly.entity_id
_entity_poly.type
_entity_poly.pdbx_seq_one_letter_code
_entity_poly.pdbx_strand_id
1 'polypeptide(L)' 'IHAITRQKQTYAQLADKVIRCSLWLKKQDLKKDDIVGICSYRHMDTAVPLLASILVGAIVHPWWDATLTD' A
#
# COMPACT_ATOMS: atom_id res chain seq x y z
N ILE A 1 -14.54 -2.78 -4.93
CA ILE A 1 -15.66 -1.81 -4.88
C ILE A 1 -15.75 -1.31 -3.45
N HIS A 2 -15.76 0.00 -3.22
CA HIS A 2 -15.99 0.52 -1.88
C HIS A 2 -17.45 0.27 -1.46
N ALA A 3 -17.68 -0.36 -0.31
CA ALA A 3 -19.03 -0.72 0.12
C ALA A 3 -19.91 0.52 0.37
N ILE A 4 -19.33 1.60 0.91
CA ILE A 4 -20.06 2.80 1.35
C ILE A 4 -20.19 3.81 0.20
N THR A 5 -19.10 4.09 -0.52
CA THR A 5 -19.08 5.13 -1.57
C THR A 5 -19.38 4.60 -2.96
N ARG A 6 -19.59 3.27 -3.10
CA ARG A 6 -19.74 2.54 -4.37
C ARG A 6 -18.66 2.81 -5.42
N GLN A 7 -17.53 3.39 -5.01
CA GLN A 7 -16.42 3.65 -5.91
C GLN A 7 -15.88 2.32 -6.43
N LYS A 8 -15.78 2.25 -7.77
CA LYS A 8 -15.20 1.11 -8.48
C LYS A 8 -13.84 1.54 -8.96
N GLN A 9 -12.82 0.82 -8.51
CA GLN A 9 -11.47 0.93 -9.03
C GLN A 9 -11.22 -0.30 -9.89
N THR A 10 -10.71 -0.09 -11.10
CA THR A 10 -10.35 -1.21 -11.99
C THR A 10 -8.96 -1.73 -11.63
N TYR A 11 -8.67 -2.98 -12.01
CA TYR A 11 -7.33 -3.55 -11.84
C TYR A 11 -6.25 -2.73 -12.57
N ALA A 12 -6.55 -2.19 -13.74
CA ALA A 12 -5.62 -1.34 -14.49
C ALA A 12 -5.29 -0.04 -13.75
N GLN A 13 -6.30 0.62 -13.16
CA GLN A 13 -6.09 1.83 -12.35
C GLN A 13 -5.31 1.54 -11.07
N LEU A 14 -5.54 0.39 -10.43
CA LEU A 14 -4.76 -0.05 -9.28
C LEU A 14 -3.30 -0.30 -9.67
N ALA A 15 -3.07 -1.01 -10.77
CA ALA A 15 -1.72 -1.32 -11.26
C ALA A 15 -0.93 -0.04 -11.60
N ASP A 16 -1.53 0.93 -12.29
CA ASP A 16 -0.87 2.20 -12.60
C ASP A 16 -0.47 2.96 -11.31
N LYS A 17 -1.35 3.03 -10.31
CA LYS A 17 -1.04 3.63 -9.00
C LYS A 17 0.10 2.89 -8.28
N VAL A 18 0.08 1.56 -8.30
CA VAL A 18 1.11 0.71 -7.67
C VAL A 18 2.47 0.93 -8.33
N ILE A 19 2.53 0.99 -9.66
CA ILE A 19 3.77 1.24 -10.41
C ILE A 19 4.32 2.62 -10.06
N ARG A 20 3.48 3.67 -10.10
CA ARG A 20 3.88 5.03 -9.74
C ARG A 20 4.40 5.12 -8.30
N CYS A 21 3.74 4.45 -7.36
CA CYS A 21 4.15 4.40 -5.96
C CYS A 21 5.49 3.67 -5.80
N SER A 22 5.70 2.52 -6.46
CA SER A 22 6.98 1.80 -6.41
C SER A 22 8.15 2.61 -6.99
N LEU A 23 7.91 3.36 -8.06
CA LEU A 23 8.91 4.28 -8.63
C LEU A 23 9.23 5.42 -7.66
N TRP A 24 8.23 5.97 -6.97
CA TRP A 24 8.44 6.99 -5.96
C TRP A 24 9.25 6.45 -4.77
N LEU A 25 8.94 5.25 -4.29
CA LEU A 25 9.69 4.59 -3.21
C LEU A 25 11.15 4.36 -3.60
N LYS A 26 11.43 3.92 -4.84
CA LYS A 26 12.80 3.81 -5.35
C LYS A 26 13.54 5.15 -5.37
N LYS A 27 12.84 6.26 -5.62
CA LYS A 27 13.43 7.61 -5.56
C LYS A 27 13.73 8.07 -4.13
N GLN A 28 13.08 7.49 -3.12
CA GLN A 28 13.40 7.74 -1.70
C GLN A 28 14.58 6.89 -1.21
N ASP A 29 15.34 6.25 -2.12
CA ASP A 29 16.45 5.35 -1.82
C ASP A 29 16.04 4.08 -1.05
N LEU A 30 14.76 3.69 -1.13
CA LEU A 30 14.26 2.48 -0.48
C LEU A 30 14.92 1.23 -1.09
N LYS A 31 15.57 0.43 -0.24
CA LYS A 31 16.34 -0.75 -0.63
C LYS A 31 15.60 -2.04 -0.29
N LYS A 32 16.09 -3.11 -0.92
CA LYS A 32 15.77 -4.48 -0.49
C LYS A 32 16.19 -4.61 0.98
N ASP A 33 15.31 -5.18 1.79
CA ASP A 33 15.42 -5.31 3.26
C ASP A 33 15.04 -4.08 4.11
N ASP A 34 14.67 -2.95 3.49
CA ASP A 34 14.06 -1.85 4.25
C ASP A 34 12.65 -2.20 4.69
N ILE A 35 12.27 -1.70 5.87
CA ILE A 35 10.96 -1.95 6.47
C ILE A 35 10.01 -0.79 6.16
N VAL A 36 8.88 -1.09 5.51
CA VAL A 36 7.80 -0.13 5.27
C VAL A 36 6.62 -0.44 6.18
N GLY A 37 6.32 0.51 7.08
CA GLY A 37 5.11 0.51 7.89
C GLY A 37 3.93 1.11 7.13
N ILE A 38 2.80 0.41 7.09
CA ILE A 38 1.55 0.96 6.53
C ILE A 38 0.55 1.20 7.65
N CYS A 39 0.27 2.47 7.92
CA CYS A 39 -0.72 2.91 8.90
C CYS A 39 -1.88 3.57 8.14
N SER A 40 -2.91 2.80 7.81
CA SER A 40 -4.09 3.32 7.11
C SER A 40 -5.35 2.61 7.56
N TYR A 41 -6.39 3.38 7.88
CA TYR A 41 -7.70 2.85 8.23
C TYR A 41 -8.49 2.52 6.96
N ARG A 42 -8.79 1.21 6.77
CA ARG A 42 -9.66 0.60 5.74
C ARG A 42 -9.98 1.50 4.53
N HIS A 43 -8.94 1.83 3.75
CA HIS A 43 -9.07 2.64 2.53
C HIS A 43 -8.80 1.77 1.29
N MET A 44 -9.48 2.05 0.17
CA MET A 44 -9.24 1.30 -1.07
C MET A 44 -7.80 1.41 -1.57
N ASP A 45 -7.15 2.56 -1.33
CA ASP A 45 -5.76 2.77 -1.72
C ASP A 45 -4.76 2.14 -0.75
N THR A 46 -5.17 1.52 0.37
CA THR A 46 -4.21 0.82 1.27
C THR A 46 -3.50 -0.34 0.56
N ALA A 47 -4.13 -0.93 -0.46
CA ALA A 47 -3.50 -1.94 -1.30
C ALA A 47 -2.34 -1.38 -2.16
N VAL A 48 -2.34 -0.08 -2.47
CA VAL A 48 -1.33 0.56 -3.33
C VAL A 48 0.07 0.53 -2.70
N PRO A 49 0.31 1.09 -1.50
CA PRO A 49 1.63 1.06 -0.88
C PRO A 49 2.05 -0.37 -0.49
N LEU A 50 1.11 -1.24 -0.14
CA LEU A 50 1.39 -2.66 0.14
C LEU A 50 2.01 -3.35 -1.07
N LEU A 51 1.34 -3.29 -2.22
CA LEU A 51 1.82 -3.90 -3.46
C LEU A 51 3.08 -3.19 -3.99
N ALA A 52 3.15 -1.86 -3.86
CA ALA A 52 4.31 -1.09 -4.29
C ALA A 52 5.58 -1.49 -3.53
N SER A 53 5.50 -1.66 -2.21
CA SER A 53 6.64 -2.09 -1.40
C SER A 53 7.07 -3.52 -1.73
N ILE A 54 6.13 -4.43 -2.01
CA ILE A 54 6.45 -5.79 -2.49
C ILE A 54 7.21 -5.73 -3.82
N LEU A 55 6.81 -4.86 -4.75
CA LEU A 55 7.50 -4.67 -6.05
C LEU A 55 8.91 -4.08 -5.91
N VAL A 56 9.15 -3.26 -4.88
CA VAL A 56 10.49 -2.76 -4.56
C VAL A 56 11.35 -3.83 -3.87
N GLY A 57 10.71 -4.85 -3.27
CA GLY A 57 11.38 -5.89 -2.50
C GLY A 57 11.63 -5.50 -1.04
N ALA A 58 10.87 -4.53 -0.54
CA ALA A 58 10.90 -4.08 0.85
C ALA A 58 10.03 -4.98 1.74
N ILE A 59 10.37 -5.06 3.03
CA ILE A 59 9.60 -5.82 4.03
C ILE A 59 8.42 -4.96 4.47
N VAL A 60 7.20 -5.45 4.24
CA VAL A 60 6.00 -4.70 4.61
C VAL A 60 5.46 -5.18 5.96
N HIS A 61 5.40 -4.26 6.91
CA HIS A 61 4.68 -4.47 8.15
C HIS A 61 3.39 -3.64 8.11
N PRO A 62 2.24 -4.24 7.77
CA PRO A 62 0.97 -3.57 8.02
C PRO A 62 0.89 -3.34 9.53
N TRP A 63 0.69 -2.10 9.97
CA TRP A 63 0.42 -1.82 11.38
C TRP A 63 -0.97 -2.38 11.67
N TRP A 64 -1.02 -3.68 11.94
CA TRP A 64 -2.18 -4.32 12.52
C TRP A 64 -2.21 -3.86 13.96
N ASP A 65 -3.06 -2.90 14.24
CA ASP A 65 -3.37 -2.56 15.61
C ASP A 65 -4.32 -3.64 16.18
N ALA A 66 -3.74 -4.68 16.77
CA ALA A 66 -4.49 -5.74 17.45
C ALA A 66 -4.96 -5.29 18.84
N THR A 67 -4.53 -4.11 19.29
CA THR A 67 -4.59 -3.65 20.67
C THR A 67 -5.52 -2.45 20.90
N LEU A 68 -5.98 -1.77 19.84
CA LEU A 68 -6.92 -0.64 19.87
C LEU A 68 -8.37 -1.10 19.66
N THR A 69 -8.69 -2.36 19.98
CA THR A 69 -10.08 -2.78 20.21
C THR A 69 -10.32 -2.75 21.71
N ASP A 70 -10.41 -1.54 22.26
CA ASP A 70 -11.09 -1.27 23.54
C ASP A 70 -12.44 -0.62 23.23
#